data_AF-A0A3D4B4C4-F1
#
_entry.id   AF-A0A3D4B4C4-F1
#
_cell.length_a   1.000
_cell.length_b   1.000
_cell.length_c   1.000
_cell.angle_alpha   90.00
_cell.angle_beta   90.00
_cell.angle_gamma   90.00
#
_symmetry.space_group_name_H-M   'P 1'
#
loop_
_entity.id
_entity.type
_entity.pdbx_description
1 polymer ?
#
loop_
_entity_poly.entity_id
_entity_poly.type
_entity_poly.pdbx_seq_one_letter_code
_entity_poly.pdbx_strand_id
1 'polypeptide(L)'
;IFGNGDIFTYQDAKRMVKETNCAGVMIARAARDNPWIFSGDGVPDFLERVEMAKDHLQMMVEYKGEKIGVLEMRKFFASYFKGFPNASHLRSALVQVDTIAQAHEILDLWETRVPESTSKDIESQLSLPQSDTSPLSGKPADADVVGSAVSSSV
;
A
#
# COMPACT_ATOMS: atom_id res chain seq x y z
N ILE A 1 -12.19 -10.47 -19.98
CA ILE A 1 -11.68 -9.08 -20.06
C ILE A 1 -10.93 -8.78 -18.77
N PHE A 2 -9.78 -8.11 -18.86
CA PHE A 2 -9.00 -7.65 -17.70
C PHE A 2 -9.10 -6.13 -17.57
N GLY A 3 -9.36 -5.64 -16.36
CA GLY A 3 -9.35 -4.21 -16.05
C GLY A 3 -7.93 -3.67 -15.90
N ASN A 4 -7.72 -2.41 -16.24
CA ASN A 4 -6.44 -1.70 -16.06
C ASN A 4 -6.72 -0.22 -15.78
N GLY A 5 -5.92 0.39 -14.91
CA GLY A 5 -5.97 1.81 -14.59
C GLY A 5 -6.05 2.06 -13.09
N ASP A 6 -5.12 2.88 -12.57
CA ASP A 6 -5.16 3.46 -11.22
C ASP A 6 -5.45 2.51 -10.04
N ILE A 7 -4.84 1.32 -10.09
CA ILE A 7 -4.83 0.36 -8.98
C ILE A 7 -3.55 0.56 -8.18
N PHE A 8 -3.68 1.11 -6.96
CA PHE A 8 -2.55 1.39 -6.07
C PHE A 8 -2.55 0.50 -4.82
N THR A 9 -3.69 -0.08 -4.50
CA THR A 9 -3.89 -0.97 -3.36
C THR A 9 -4.63 -2.23 -3.78
N TYR A 10 -4.54 -3.27 -2.95
CA TYR A 10 -5.35 -4.49 -3.11
C TYR A 10 -6.86 -4.19 -3.08
N GLN A 11 -7.29 -3.18 -2.32
CA GLN A 11 -8.70 -2.77 -2.28
C GLN A 11 -9.17 -2.10 -3.57
N ASP A 12 -8.30 -1.33 -4.25
CA ASP A 12 -8.61 -0.77 -5.57
C ASP A 12 -8.84 -1.88 -6.60
N ALA A 13 -8.03 -2.94 -6.55
CA ALA A 13 -8.20 -4.12 -7.39
C ALA A 13 -9.56 -4.79 -7.15
N LYS A 14 -9.92 -5.03 -5.88
CA LYS A 14 -11.23 -5.60 -5.51
C LYS A 14 -12.40 -4.72 -5.96
N ARG A 15 -12.27 -3.40 -5.80
CA ARG A 15 -13.27 -2.43 -6.24
C ARG A 15 -13.47 -2.50 -7.74
N MET A 16 -12.39 -2.48 -8.53
CA MET A 16 -12.46 -2.56 -9.99
C MET A 16 -13.15 -3.85 -10.47
N VAL A 17 -12.80 -5.00 -9.90
CA VAL A 17 -13.46 -6.28 -10.24
C VAL A 17 -14.96 -6.21 -9.92
N LYS A 18 -15.33 -5.67 -8.76
CA LYS A 18 -16.73 -5.54 -8.34
C LYS A 18 -17.54 -4.61 -9.25
N GLU A 19 -16.97 -3.48 -9.65
CA GLU A 19 -17.67 -2.45 -10.44
C GLU A 19 -17.77 -2.79 -11.93
N THR A 20 -16.76 -3.46 -12.48
CA THR A 20 -16.68 -3.72 -13.93
C THR A 20 -17.00 -5.16 -14.30
N ASN A 21 -17.10 -6.06 -13.32
CA ASN A 21 -17.27 -7.49 -13.52
C ASN A 21 -16.19 -8.11 -14.45
N CYS A 22 -14.99 -7.53 -14.44
CA CYS A 22 -13.85 -8.07 -15.18
C CYS A 22 -13.33 -9.35 -14.52
N ALA A 23 -12.63 -10.19 -15.30
CA ALA A 23 -12.10 -11.47 -14.83
C ALA A 23 -10.87 -11.30 -13.90
N GLY A 24 -10.30 -10.10 -13.87
CA GLY A 24 -9.12 -9.76 -13.10
C GLY A 24 -8.57 -8.41 -13.51
N VAL A 25 -7.46 -8.02 -12.89
CA VAL A 25 -6.85 -6.70 -13.11
C VAL A 25 -5.39 -6.79 -13.45
N MET A 26 -4.91 -5.84 -14.25
CA MET A 26 -3.49 -5.65 -14.53
C MET A 26 -2.95 -4.47 -13.71
N ILE A 27 -1.82 -4.67 -13.05
CA ILE A 27 -1.15 -3.68 -12.21
C ILE A 27 0.27 -3.47 -12.73
N ALA A 28 0.59 -2.23 -13.13
CA ALA A 28 1.91 -1.89 -13.65
C ALA A 28 2.67 -0.91 -12.73
N ARG A 29 2.21 0.36 -12.67
CA ARG A 29 2.92 1.43 -11.95
C ARG A 29 3.07 1.13 -10.45
N ALA A 30 2.00 0.67 -9.80
CA ALA A 30 2.01 0.41 -8.36
C ALA A 30 2.91 -0.79 -7.99
N ALA A 31 2.94 -1.84 -8.81
CA ALA A 31 3.76 -3.02 -8.56
C ALA A 31 5.27 -2.72 -8.48
N ARG A 32 5.73 -1.65 -9.13
CA ARG A 32 7.13 -1.23 -9.11
C ARG A 32 7.57 -0.70 -7.73
N ASP A 33 6.71 0.06 -7.06
CA ASP A 33 6.99 0.67 -5.75
C ASP A 33 6.43 -0.14 -4.58
N ASN A 34 5.52 -1.07 -4.88
CA ASN A 34 4.82 -1.92 -3.93
C ASN A 34 4.75 -3.36 -4.49
N PRO A 35 5.84 -4.14 -4.40
CA PRO A 35 5.87 -5.52 -4.92
C PRO A 35 4.84 -6.43 -4.22
N TRP A 36 4.52 -6.15 -2.95
CA TRP A 36 3.57 -6.92 -2.15
C TRP A 36 2.10 -6.60 -2.45
N ILE A 37 1.79 -5.72 -3.41
CA ILE A 37 0.40 -5.42 -3.80
C ILE A 37 -0.40 -6.66 -4.22
N PHE A 38 0.28 -7.72 -4.67
CA PHE A 38 -0.33 -8.96 -5.11
C PHE A 38 -0.64 -9.95 -3.99
N SER A 39 0.00 -9.85 -2.82
CA SER A 39 -0.23 -10.82 -1.72
C SER A 39 -1.61 -10.63 -1.11
N GLY A 40 -2.06 -9.37 -0.99
CA GLY A 40 -3.30 -9.05 -0.28
C GLY A 40 -3.17 -9.14 1.25
N ASP A 41 -2.02 -9.57 1.75
CA ASP A 41 -1.70 -9.77 3.18
C ASP A 41 -1.37 -8.45 3.91
N GLY A 42 -1.48 -7.33 3.21
CA GLY A 42 -1.20 -6.00 3.75
C GLY A 42 0.20 -5.51 3.38
N VAL A 43 0.74 -4.64 4.24
CA VAL A 43 2.03 -3.99 4.04
C VAL A 43 3.06 -4.72 4.91
N PRO A 44 4.07 -5.39 4.32
CA PRO A 44 5.08 -6.12 5.07
C PRO A 44 5.84 -5.20 6.01
N ASP A 45 6.26 -5.77 7.13
CA ASP A 45 7.09 -5.09 8.12
C ASP A 45 8.52 -4.86 7.59
N PHE A 46 9.39 -4.32 8.45
CA PHE A 46 10.74 -4.01 8.02
C PHE A 46 11.55 -5.26 7.65
N LEU A 47 11.49 -6.31 8.48
CA LEU A 47 12.29 -7.52 8.31
C LEU A 47 11.82 -8.31 7.11
N GLU A 48 10.50 -8.43 6.91
CA GLU A 48 9.93 -9.05 5.72
C GLU A 48 10.40 -8.34 4.45
N ARG A 49 10.47 -7.00 4.45
CA ARG A 49 10.98 -6.25 3.28
C ARG A 49 12.48 -6.40 3.08
N VAL A 50 13.26 -6.61 4.14
CA VAL A 50 14.68 -6.94 4.02
C VAL A 50 14.84 -8.25 3.26
N GLU A 51 14.13 -9.30 3.69
CA GLU A 51 14.18 -10.62 3.03
C GLU A 51 13.68 -10.55 1.58
N MET A 52 12.54 -9.88 1.34
CA MET A 52 12.05 -9.68 -0.03
C MET A 52 13.04 -8.90 -0.92
N ALA A 53 13.80 -7.96 -0.36
CA ALA A 53 14.82 -7.22 -1.10
C ALA A 53 16.04 -8.10 -1.42
N LYS A 54 16.46 -8.97 -0.48
CA LYS A 54 17.52 -9.96 -0.71
C LYS A 54 17.11 -10.95 -1.81
N ASP A 55 15.90 -11.49 -1.75
CA ASP A 55 15.36 -12.40 -2.78
C ASP A 55 15.30 -11.74 -4.16
N HIS A 56 14.79 -10.51 -4.25
CA HIS A 56 14.73 -9.79 -5.51
C HIS A 56 16.14 -9.49 -6.07
N LEU A 57 17.08 -9.12 -5.21
CA LEU A 57 18.47 -8.94 -5.63
C LEU A 57 19.06 -10.24 -6.19
N GLN A 58 18.88 -11.36 -5.49
CA GLN A 58 19.35 -12.67 -5.92
C GLN A 58 18.80 -13.03 -7.31
N MET A 59 17.48 -12.91 -7.50
CA MET A 59 16.84 -13.17 -8.81
C MET A 59 17.39 -12.26 -9.92
N MET A 60 17.64 -10.99 -9.61
CA MET A 60 18.21 -10.04 -10.58
C MET A 60 19.64 -10.40 -10.98
N VAL A 61 20.45 -10.85 -10.02
CA VAL A 61 21.82 -11.32 -10.26
C VAL A 61 21.83 -12.62 -11.06
N GLU A 62 20.95 -13.56 -10.75
CA GLU A 62 20.81 -14.81 -11.50
C GLU A 62 20.39 -14.57 -12.95
N TYR A 63 19.45 -13.63 -13.17
CA TYR A 63 18.92 -13.36 -14.50
C TYR A 63 19.86 -12.51 -15.38
N LYS A 64 20.54 -11.52 -14.81
CA LYS A 64 21.31 -10.51 -15.57
C LYS A 64 22.82 -10.54 -15.32
N GLY A 65 23.29 -11.39 -14.42
CA GLY A 65 24.65 -11.36 -13.89
C GLY A 65 24.83 -10.26 -12.84
N GLU A 66 25.82 -10.43 -11.97
CA GLU A 66 26.00 -9.60 -10.77
C GLU A 66 26.05 -8.10 -11.06
N LYS A 67 26.93 -7.68 -11.97
CA LYS A 67 27.14 -6.26 -12.27
C LYS A 67 25.85 -5.55 -12.71
N ILE A 68 25.08 -6.15 -13.62
CA ILE A 68 23.86 -5.54 -14.14
C ILE A 68 22.71 -5.71 -13.14
N GLY A 69 22.59 -6.89 -12.53
CA GLY A 69 21.57 -7.20 -11.53
C GLY A 69 21.62 -6.23 -10.35
N VAL A 70 22.81 -6.03 -9.77
CA VAL A 70 23.01 -5.09 -8.66
C VAL A 70 22.72 -3.65 -9.09
N LEU A 71 23.24 -3.21 -10.24
CA LEU A 71 23.05 -1.83 -10.72
C LEU A 71 21.57 -1.50 -10.95
N GLU A 72 20.80 -2.43 -11.51
CA GLU A 72 19.36 -2.25 -11.67
C GLU A 72 18.61 -2.35 -10.34
N MET A 73 19.03 -3.24 -9.44
CA MET A 73 18.43 -3.41 -8.12
C MET A 73 18.46 -2.12 -7.29
N ARG A 74 19.49 -1.28 -7.47
CA ARG A 74 19.58 0.06 -6.84
C ARG A 74 18.32 0.91 -7.03
N LYS A 75 17.61 0.74 -8.15
CA LYS A 75 16.37 1.48 -8.45
C LYS A 75 15.19 1.05 -7.58
N PHE A 76 15.22 -0.18 -7.05
CA PHE A 76 14.14 -0.78 -6.28
C PHE A 76 14.39 -0.69 -4.77
N PHE A 77 15.64 -0.70 -4.27
CA PHE A 77 15.91 -0.62 -2.82
C PHE A 77 15.20 0.54 -2.12
N ALA A 78 15.09 1.70 -2.77
CA ALA A 78 14.43 2.87 -2.20
C ALA A 78 12.93 2.63 -1.93
N SER A 79 12.23 1.81 -2.74
CA SER A 79 10.80 1.55 -2.56
C SER A 79 10.54 0.60 -1.39
N TYR A 80 11.36 -0.43 -1.21
CA TYR A 80 11.26 -1.35 -0.07
C TYR A 80 11.29 -0.60 1.26
N PHE A 81 12.23 0.32 1.44
CA PHE A 81 12.45 0.98 2.74
C PHE A 81 11.82 2.38 2.84
N LYS A 82 10.88 2.71 1.95
CA LYS A 82 10.12 3.96 2.03
C LYS A 82 9.15 3.90 3.22
N GLY A 83 9.07 5.01 3.97
CA GLY A 83 8.16 5.15 5.11
C GLY A 83 8.75 4.73 6.46
N PHE A 84 9.90 4.04 6.49
CA PHE A 84 10.55 3.69 7.76
C PHE A 84 11.34 4.87 8.36
N PRO A 85 11.22 5.13 9.67
CA PRO A 85 12.05 6.09 10.38
C PRO A 85 13.54 5.76 10.20
N ASN A 86 14.37 6.79 10.07
CA ASN A 86 15.83 6.68 9.99
C ASN A 86 16.39 5.87 8.79
N ALA A 87 15.56 5.29 7.93
CA ALA A 87 16.00 4.50 6.78
C ALA A 87 16.60 5.33 5.62
N SER A 88 16.78 6.64 5.79
CA SER A 88 17.48 7.48 4.79
C SER A 88 18.92 7.03 4.59
N HIS A 89 19.64 6.73 5.66
CA HIS A 89 21.01 6.25 5.62
C HIS A 89 21.10 4.88 4.94
N LEU A 90 20.18 3.97 5.25
CA LEU A 90 20.05 2.67 4.58
C LEU A 90 19.89 2.84 3.07
N ARG A 91 18.90 3.65 2.64
CA ARG A 91 18.63 3.88 1.22
C ARG A 91 19.85 4.50 0.51
N SER A 92 20.51 5.47 1.12
CA SER A 92 21.70 6.12 0.56
C SER A 92 22.89 5.17 0.41
N ALA A 93 23.06 4.22 1.34
CA ALA A 93 24.10 3.20 1.24
C ALA A 93 23.79 2.19 0.12
N LEU A 94 22.54 1.71 0.06
CA LEU A 94 22.10 0.70 -0.91
C LEU A 94 22.18 1.18 -2.37
N VAL A 95 22.03 2.48 -2.66
CA VAL A 95 22.17 2.99 -4.04
C VAL A 95 23.63 3.06 -4.52
N GLN A 96 24.60 2.81 -3.65
CA GLN A 96 26.04 2.87 -3.97
C GLN A 96 26.70 1.48 -4.06
N VAL A 97 25.97 0.40 -3.75
CA VAL A 97 26.54 -0.96 -3.70
C VAL A 97 26.90 -1.51 -5.07
N ASP A 98 28.10 -2.06 -5.22
CA ASP A 98 28.60 -2.59 -6.49
C ASP A 98 28.52 -4.12 -6.60
N THR A 99 28.30 -4.80 -5.48
CA THR A 99 28.26 -6.27 -5.40
C THR A 99 27.05 -6.76 -4.61
N ILE A 100 26.67 -8.03 -4.82
CA ILE A 100 25.62 -8.66 -4.03
C ILE A 100 26.02 -8.73 -2.55
N ALA A 101 27.28 -9.08 -2.28
CA ALA A 101 27.81 -9.21 -0.92
C ALA A 101 27.70 -7.90 -0.12
N GLN A 102 28.05 -6.76 -0.72
CA GLN A 102 27.90 -5.44 -0.07
C GLN A 102 26.45 -5.11 0.26
N ALA A 103 25.52 -5.44 -0.64
CA ALA A 103 24.11 -5.21 -0.40
C ALA A 103 23.60 -6.06 0.77
N HIS A 104 23.96 -7.35 0.82
CA HIS A 104 23.64 -8.23 1.95
C HIS A 104 24.23 -7.71 3.26
N GLU A 105 25.51 -7.34 3.29
CA GLU A 105 26.16 -6.80 4.49
C GLU A 105 25.42 -5.57 5.04
N ILE A 106 25.02 -4.65 4.17
CA ILE A 106 24.26 -3.45 4.58
C ILE A 106 22.88 -3.85 5.11
N LEU A 107 22.19 -4.79 4.45
CA LEU A 107 20.85 -5.23 4.87
C LEU A 107 20.89 -5.95 6.23
N ASP A 108 21.83 -6.87 6.42
CA ASP A 108 22.01 -7.63 7.66
C ASP A 108 22.41 -6.71 8.84
N LEU A 109 23.25 -5.71 8.57
CA LEU A 109 23.64 -4.71 9.58
C LEU A 109 22.45 -3.84 10.02
N TRP A 110 21.45 -3.65 9.18
CA TRP A 110 20.23 -2.92 9.54
C TRP A 110 19.20 -3.78 10.23
N GLU A 111 19.09 -5.06 9.89
CA GLU A 111 18.28 -6.05 10.59
C GLU A 111 18.63 -6.10 12.08
N THR A 112 19.93 -6.09 12.43
CA THR A 112 20.39 -6.08 13.83
C THR A 112 20.14 -4.76 14.59
N ARG A 113 19.81 -3.67 13.88
CA ARG A 113 19.65 -2.32 14.44
C ARG A 113 18.20 -1.91 14.65
N VAL A 114 17.22 -2.67 14.16
CA VAL A 114 15.80 -2.35 14.35
C VAL A 114 15.44 -2.55 15.82
N PRO A 115 15.10 -1.50 16.59
CA PRO A 115 14.48 -1.67 17.89
C PRO A 115 13.08 -2.25 17.68
N GLU A 116 12.64 -3.17 18.54
CA GLU A 116 11.34 -3.86 18.53
C GLU A 116 10.06 -2.96 18.46
N SER A 117 10.20 -1.63 18.37
CA SER A 117 9.09 -0.69 18.58
C SER A 117 8.26 -0.33 17.36
N THR A 118 8.47 -0.89 16.17
CA THR A 118 7.86 -0.30 14.94
C THR A 118 6.50 -0.89 14.54
N SER A 119 5.99 -1.92 15.22
CA SER A 119 4.70 -2.53 14.83
C SER A 119 3.46 -1.79 15.37
N LYS A 120 3.58 -1.07 16.51
CA LYS A 120 2.40 -0.42 17.14
C LYS A 120 2.14 1.02 16.69
N ASP A 121 3.14 1.72 16.17
CA ASP A 121 2.99 3.14 15.86
C ASP A 121 2.34 3.40 14.48
N ILE A 122 2.49 2.47 13.53
CA ILE A 122 1.93 2.61 12.18
C ILE A 122 0.39 2.42 12.17
N GLU A 123 -0.14 1.53 13.01
CA GLU A 123 -1.60 1.33 13.13
C GLU A 123 -2.32 2.59 13.66
N SER A 124 -1.66 3.41 14.49
CA SER A 124 -2.23 4.65 15.03
C SER A 124 -2.31 5.79 14.01
N GLN A 125 -1.53 5.73 12.93
CA GLN A 125 -1.45 6.80 11.92
C GLN A 125 -2.18 6.47 10.61
N LEU A 126 -2.72 5.26 10.46
CA LEU A 126 -3.51 4.85 9.30
C LEU A 126 -4.98 4.55 9.62
N SER A 127 -5.50 5.04 10.74
CA SER A 127 -6.95 5.11 10.92
C SER A 127 -7.51 6.26 10.08
N LEU A 128 -7.98 5.95 8.86
CA LEU A 128 -8.81 6.87 8.09
C LEU A 128 -10.03 7.28 8.93
N PRO A 129 -10.44 8.56 8.92
CA PRO A 129 -11.68 8.95 9.58
C PRO A 129 -12.83 8.15 8.95
N GLN A 130 -13.58 7.45 9.79
CA GLN A 130 -14.80 6.77 9.38
C GLN A 130 -15.68 7.79 8.67
N SER A 131 -15.98 7.54 7.39
CA SER A 131 -16.96 8.34 6.66
C SER A 131 -18.29 8.19 7.39
N ASP A 132 -18.76 9.29 7.94
CA ASP A 132 -20.07 9.46 8.56
C ASP A 132 -21.17 9.04 7.57
N THR A 133 -21.56 7.77 7.61
CA THR A 133 -22.77 7.29 6.94
C THR A 133 -23.93 7.50 7.89
N SER A 134 -24.30 8.76 8.09
CA SER A 134 -25.63 9.08 8.61
C SER A 134 -26.68 8.61 7.60
N PRO A 135 -27.65 7.77 7.97
CA PRO A 135 -28.68 7.32 7.06
C PRO A 135 -29.62 8.49 6.72
N LEU A 136 -29.79 8.76 5.43
CA LEU A 136 -30.87 9.60 4.91
C LEU A 136 -32.22 8.93 5.24
N SER A 137 -32.76 9.27 6.41
CA SER A 137 -34.08 8.90 6.86
C SER A 137 -35.14 9.84 6.28
N GLY A 138 -35.96 9.32 5.37
CA GLY A 138 -37.41 9.51 5.38
C GLY A 138 -37.98 10.82 4.84
N LYS A 139 -38.44 10.80 3.59
CA LYS A 139 -39.69 11.48 3.20
C LYS A 139 -40.75 10.41 2.94
N PRO A 140 -41.89 10.40 3.65
CA PRO A 140 -43.10 9.79 3.12
C PRO A 140 -43.92 10.84 2.35
N ALA A 141 -44.45 10.39 1.22
CA ALA A 141 -45.52 11.05 0.47
C ALA A 141 -46.88 10.67 1.07
N ASP A 142 -47.82 11.62 0.98
CA ASP A 142 -49.29 11.51 0.92
C ASP A 142 -50.08 10.75 2.02
N ALA A 143 -50.97 11.47 2.71
CA ALA A 143 -52.44 11.34 2.58
C ALA A 143 -53.23 12.06 3.69
N ASP A 144 -54.15 12.92 3.25
CA ASP A 144 -55.53 13.19 3.71
C ASP A 144 -55.92 13.65 5.13
N VAL A 145 -56.46 14.90 5.13
CA VAL A 145 -57.80 15.38 5.58
C VAL A 145 -58.25 15.26 7.07
N VAL A 146 -58.99 16.33 7.46
CA VAL A 146 -59.86 16.60 8.65
C VAL A 146 -59.16 17.42 9.75
N GLY A 147 -59.66 18.55 10.26
CA GLY A 147 -60.79 19.41 9.97
C GLY A 147 -60.90 20.49 11.07
N SER A 148 -61.46 21.66 10.70
CA SER A 148 -62.22 22.63 11.50
C SER A 148 -61.68 23.21 12.84
N ALA A 149 -61.51 24.54 12.88
CA ALA A 149 -62.27 25.51 13.72
C ALA A 149 -61.41 26.76 14.07
N VAL A 150 -61.70 27.93 13.50
CA VAL A 150 -62.49 29.08 14.02
C VAL A 150 -61.80 29.94 15.11
N SER A 151 -61.86 31.27 14.89
CA SER A 151 -61.89 32.41 15.85
C SER A 151 -60.68 33.37 15.73
N SER A 152 -60.79 34.43 14.93
CA SER A 152 -61.24 35.80 15.31
C SER A 152 -60.22 36.59 16.14
N SER A 153 -59.69 37.69 15.60
CA SER A 153 -60.19 39.04 15.92
C SER A 153 -59.23 40.17 15.50
N VAL A 154 -59.85 41.16 14.85
CA VAL A 154 -59.52 42.59 14.64
C VAL A 154 -58.26 42.96 13.87
#